data_AF-A0A7K1EWT1-F1
#
_entry.id   AF-A0A7K1EWT1-F1
#
_cell.length_a   1.000
_cell.length_b   1.000
_cell.length_c   1.000
_cell.angle_alpha   90.00
_cell.angle_beta   90.00
_cell.angle_gamma   90.00
#
_symmetry.space_group_name_H-M   'P 1'
#
loop_
_entity.id
_entity.type
_entity.pdbx_description
1 polymer ?
#
loop_
_entity_poly.entity_id
_entity_poly.type
_entity_poly.pdbx_seq_one_letter_code
_entity_poly.pdbx_strand_id
1 'polypeptide(L)'
;LKSQQKSPRTTATSLSWSVIPTVAISMRDAYFAETEMVSAERAVGRISADLIAPYPPGVAVVAPGEVLTQLIVQGLATTKAAGVRIAYATDPTLASYRVVKS
;
A
#
# COMPACT_ATOMS: atom_id res chain seq x y z
N LEU A 1 -19.58 32.94 8.96
CA LEU A 1 -18.83 31.68 9.14
C LEU A 1 -17.42 31.90 8.59
N LYS A 2 -16.42 32.13 9.44
CA LYS A 2 -15.04 32.36 8.98
C LYS A 2 -14.37 31.02 8.72
N SER A 3 -14.05 30.82 7.44
CA SER A 3 -13.25 29.74 6.88
C SER A 3 -12.00 29.46 7.73
N GLN A 4 -11.90 28.25 8.29
CA GLN A 4 -10.66 27.76 8.87
C GLN A 4 -9.74 27.29 7.74
N GLN A 5 -9.03 28.22 7.09
CA GLN A 5 -7.87 27.85 6.28
C GLN A 5 -6.76 27.36 7.21
N LYS A 6 -6.64 26.03 7.32
CA LYS A 6 -5.46 25.41 7.91
C LYS A 6 -4.27 25.61 6.97
N SER A 7 -3.09 25.84 7.54
CA SER A 7 -1.83 25.93 6.82
C SER A 7 -1.70 24.76 5.83
N PRO A 8 -1.23 24.99 4.58
CA PRO A 8 -0.98 23.90 3.64
C PRO A 8 -0.07 22.86 4.31
N ARG A 9 -0.50 21.59 4.33
CA ARG A 9 0.39 20.51 4.77
C ARG A 9 1.57 20.46 3.81
N THR A 10 2.79 20.41 4.34
CA THR A 10 3.99 20.16 3.54
C THR A 10 3.77 18.90 2.69
N THR A 11 3.76 19.07 1.36
CA THR A 11 3.54 17.96 0.43
C THR A 11 4.84 17.17 0.32
N ALA A 12 4.92 16.02 0.98
CA ALA A 12 5.96 15.03 0.68
C ALA A 12 5.64 14.39 -0.68
N THR A 13 6.66 14.12 -1.50
CA THR A 13 6.49 13.32 -2.72
C THR A 13 5.87 11.97 -2.35
N SER A 14 4.69 11.65 -2.89
CA SER A 14 4.03 10.37 -2.63
C SER A 14 4.89 9.24 -3.19
N LEU A 15 5.00 8.17 -2.40
CA LEU A 15 5.64 6.92 -2.78
C LEU A 15 5.15 6.38 -4.14
N SER A 16 3.89 6.66 -4.48
CA SER A 16 3.26 6.26 -5.74
C SER A 16 3.98 6.76 -7.01
N TRP A 17 4.81 7.82 -6.91
CA TRP A 17 5.59 8.34 -8.05
C TRP A 17 7.03 7.83 -8.09
N SER A 18 7.44 7.01 -7.13
CA SER A 18 8.84 6.53 -7.01
C SER A 18 8.95 5.01 -7.06
N VAL A 19 7.83 4.30 -7.18
CA VAL A 19 7.80 2.84 -7.27
C VAL A 19 7.52 2.43 -8.70
N ILE A 20 8.32 1.49 -9.21
CA ILE A 20 8.01 0.75 -10.43
C ILE A 20 7.41 -0.59 -9.99
N PRO A 21 6.11 -0.83 -10.24
CA PRO A 21 5.46 -2.06 -9.82
C PRO A 21 6.02 -3.27 -10.58
N THR A 22 6.12 -4.40 -9.90
CA THR A 22 6.46 -5.69 -10.52
C THR A 22 5.23 -6.57 -10.50
N VAL A 23 4.65 -6.82 -11.67
CA VAL A 23 3.47 -7.68 -11.84
C VAL A 23 3.92 -9.14 -11.87
N ALA A 24 3.39 -9.97 -10.96
CA ALA A 24 3.67 -11.41 -10.91
C ALA A 24 2.54 -12.24 -11.56
N ILE A 25 1.30 -11.87 -11.30
CA ILE A 25 0.10 -12.49 -11.89
C ILE A 25 -0.92 -11.41 -12.26
N SER A 26 -1.95 -11.76 -13.02
CA SER A 26 -2.98 -10.80 -13.37
C SER A 26 -3.76 -10.35 -12.13
N MET A 27 -4.29 -9.12 -12.16
CA MET A 27 -5.15 -8.61 -11.09
C MET A 27 -6.38 -9.51 -10.87
N ARG A 28 -6.90 -10.11 -11.94
CA ARG A 28 -8.01 -11.08 -11.87
C ARG A 28 -7.61 -12.33 -11.10
N ASP A 29 -6.45 -12.90 -11.40
CA ASP A 29 -5.98 -14.11 -10.73
C ASP A 29 -5.73 -13.83 -9.26
N ALA A 30 -5.08 -12.71 -8.93
CA ALA A 30 -4.88 -12.31 -7.54
C ALA A 30 -6.18 -12.05 -6.78
N TYR A 31 -7.21 -11.52 -7.45
CA TYR A 31 -8.52 -11.27 -6.87
C TYR A 31 -9.25 -12.58 -6.47
N PHE A 32 -9.12 -13.63 -7.28
CA PHE A 32 -9.76 -14.93 -7.03
C PHE A 32 -8.87 -15.94 -6.31
N ALA A 33 -7.60 -15.63 -6.08
CA ALA A 33 -6.67 -16.52 -5.42
C ALA A 33 -7.05 -16.76 -3.96
N GLU A 34 -6.63 -17.92 -3.43
CA GLU A 34 -6.61 -18.09 -1.98
C GLU A 34 -5.60 -17.11 -1.35
N THR A 35 -5.93 -16.58 -0.17
CA THR A 35 -5.11 -15.57 0.49
C THR A 35 -4.84 -15.92 1.95
N GLU A 36 -3.78 -15.32 2.48
CA GLU A 36 -3.42 -15.38 3.89
C GLU A 36 -2.96 -14.00 4.38
N MET A 37 -3.07 -13.77 5.69
CA MET A 37 -2.48 -12.60 6.34
C MET A 37 -1.10 -12.96 6.85
N VAL A 38 -0.08 -12.19 6.46
CA VAL A 38 1.30 -12.36 6.94
C VAL A 38 1.80 -11.07 7.56
N SER A 39 2.76 -11.16 8.48
CA SER A 39 3.38 -9.96 9.06
C SER A 39 4.15 -9.16 8.00
N ALA A 40 4.39 -7.87 8.25
CA ALA A 40 5.15 -7.00 7.36
C ALA A 40 6.52 -7.59 6.97
N GLU A 41 7.20 -8.25 7.91
CA GLU A 41 8.52 -8.88 7.68
C GLU A 41 8.42 -10.05 6.71
N ARG A 42 7.31 -10.80 6.74
CA ARG A 42 7.06 -11.95 5.87
C ARG A 42 6.37 -11.58 4.56
N ALA A 43 5.93 -10.33 4.40
CA ALA A 43 5.23 -9.86 3.21
C ALA A 43 6.19 -9.56 2.06
N VAL A 44 7.46 -9.23 2.34
CA VAL A 44 8.45 -8.88 1.32
C VAL A 44 8.65 -10.04 0.34
N GLY A 45 8.51 -9.76 -0.95
CA GLY A 45 8.61 -10.74 -2.04
C GLY A 45 7.33 -11.54 -2.29
N ARG A 46 6.28 -11.37 -1.47
CA ARG A 46 4.97 -12.01 -1.71
C ARG A 46 4.12 -11.20 -2.69
N ILE A 47 3.14 -11.86 -3.30
CA ILE A 47 2.18 -11.23 -4.19
C ILE A 47 1.05 -10.62 -3.35
N SER A 48 0.82 -9.31 -3.48
CA SER A 48 -0.29 -8.63 -2.81
C SER A 48 -1.62 -9.14 -3.34
N ALA A 49 -2.56 -9.40 -2.44
CA ALA A 49 -3.98 -9.57 -2.78
C ALA A 49 -4.78 -8.28 -2.59
N ASP A 50 -4.15 -7.23 -2.05
CA ASP A 50 -4.76 -5.93 -1.78
C ASP A 50 -4.33 -4.87 -2.79
N LEU A 51 -5.25 -3.91 -2.98
CA LEU A 51 -4.91 -2.59 -3.47
C LEU A 51 -4.47 -1.74 -2.26
N ILE A 52 -3.36 -1.00 -2.36
CA ILE A 52 -2.87 -0.15 -1.27
C ILE A 52 -2.58 1.24 -1.80
N ALA A 53 -3.26 2.24 -1.25
CA ALA A 53 -3.13 3.63 -1.68
C ALA A 53 -2.99 4.59 -0.48
N PRO A 54 -1.85 5.30 -0.34
CA PRO A 54 -1.74 6.43 0.57
C PRO A 54 -2.65 7.59 0.14
N TYR A 55 -3.29 8.24 1.12
CA TYR A 55 -4.20 9.36 0.89
C TYR A 55 -3.90 10.56 1.81
N PRO A 56 -3.82 11.79 1.26
CA PRO A 56 -3.86 12.14 -0.17
C PRO A 56 -2.53 11.81 -0.90
N PRO A 57 -2.51 11.62 -2.24
CA PRO A 57 -3.59 11.87 -3.20
C PRO A 57 -4.56 10.69 -3.41
N GLY A 58 -4.24 9.47 -2.95
CA GLY A 58 -5.06 8.28 -3.21
C GLY A 58 -4.66 7.49 -4.46
N VAL A 59 -3.46 7.71 -4.99
CA VAL A 59 -2.91 6.90 -6.09
C VAL A 59 -2.36 5.60 -5.50
N ALA A 60 -2.68 4.47 -6.14
CA ALA A 60 -2.20 3.16 -5.70
C ALA A 60 -0.67 3.06 -5.77
N VAL A 61 -0.08 2.52 -4.71
CA VAL A 61 1.32 2.07 -4.68
C VAL A 61 1.41 0.59 -5.02
N VAL A 62 0.35 -0.16 -4.68
CA VAL A 62 0.24 -1.60 -4.93
C VAL A 62 -1.15 -1.89 -5.48
N ALA A 63 -1.21 -2.71 -6.51
CA ALA A 63 -2.42 -3.35 -7.00
C ALA A 63 -2.37 -4.88 -6.74
N PRO A 64 -3.51 -5.57 -6.68
CA PRO A 64 -3.52 -7.03 -6.56
C PRO A 64 -2.76 -7.67 -7.73
N GLY A 65 -1.94 -8.68 -7.43
CA GLY A 65 -1.10 -9.37 -8.41
C GLY A 65 0.32 -8.80 -8.53
N GLU A 66 0.60 -7.67 -7.87
CA GLU A 66 1.93 -7.08 -7.80
C GLU A 66 2.72 -7.60 -6.59
N VAL A 67 4.05 -7.63 -6.74
CA VAL A 67 4.97 -8.05 -5.67
C VAL A 67 5.15 -6.94 -4.64
N LEU A 68 4.99 -7.28 -3.37
CA LEU A 68 5.34 -6.42 -2.24
C LEU A 68 6.86 -6.37 -2.09
N THR A 69 7.52 -5.42 -2.75
CA THR A 69 8.97 -5.26 -2.62
C THR A 69 9.35 -4.64 -1.27
N GLN A 70 10.62 -4.78 -0.88
CA GLN A 70 11.13 -4.17 0.34
C GLN A 70 10.93 -2.64 0.35
N LEU A 71 11.18 -1.99 -0.79
CA LEU A 71 10.96 -0.55 -0.97
C LEU A 71 9.50 -0.17 -0.70
N ILE A 72 8.55 -0.96 -1.22
CA ILE A 72 7.13 -0.71 -1.03
C ILE A 72 6.74 -0.86 0.45
N VAL A 73 7.08 -1.97 1.08
CA VAL A 73 6.71 -2.24 2.48
C VAL A 73 7.28 -1.17 3.41
N GLN A 74 8.57 -0.85 3.27
CA GLN A 74 9.21 0.20 4.08
C GLN A 74 8.67 1.60 3.78
N GLY A 75 8.43 1.91 2.51
CA GLY A 75 7.88 3.20 2.09
C GLY A 75 6.46 3.42 2.62
N LEU A 76 5.62 2.39 2.57
CA LEU A 76 4.26 2.43 3.12
C LEU A 76 4.28 2.58 4.64
N ALA A 77 5.15 1.85 5.34
CA ALA A 77 5.33 1.98 6.79
C ALA A 77 5.77 3.41 7.17
N THR A 78 6.75 3.97 6.45
CA THR A 78 7.22 5.36 6.66
C THR A 78 6.10 6.37 6.41
N THR A 79 5.34 6.17 5.33
CA THR A 79 4.19 7.02 4.96
C THR A 79 3.11 6.99 6.05
N LYS A 80 2.80 5.80 6.58
CA LYS A 80 1.87 5.62 7.69
C LYS A 80 2.35 6.29 8.97
N ALA A 81 3.63 6.13 9.32
CA ALA A 81 4.23 6.75 10.49
C ALA A 81 4.21 8.29 10.42
N ALA A 82 4.29 8.86 9.22
CA ALA A 82 4.11 10.29 8.97
C ALA A 82 2.63 10.77 9.11
N GLY A 83 1.71 9.90 9.50
CA GLY A 83 0.30 10.23 9.71
C GLY A 83 -0.55 10.25 8.44
N VAL A 84 -0.01 9.76 7.31
CA VAL A 84 -0.77 9.63 6.07
C VAL A 84 -1.74 8.45 6.18
N ARG A 85 -2.97 8.66 5.72
CA ARG A 85 -3.99 7.60 5.74
C ARG A 85 -3.65 6.56 4.68
N ILE A 86 -3.74 5.29 5.03
CA ILE A 86 -3.64 4.17 4.09
C ILE A 86 -5.05 3.69 3.78
N ALA A 87 -5.40 3.62 2.49
CA ALA A 87 -6.67 3.13 2.01
C ALA A 87 -6.52 1.75 1.36
N TYR A 88 -7.61 0.98 1.42
CA TYR A 88 -7.83 -0.30 0.74
C TYR A 88 -6.96 -1.49 1.18
N ALA A 89 -5.90 -1.25 1.95
CA ALA A 89 -5.21 -2.31 2.68
C ALA A 89 -6.18 -2.99 3.66
N THR A 90 -6.18 -4.33 3.68
CA THR A 90 -6.98 -5.13 4.62
C THR A 90 -6.66 -4.76 6.06
N ASP A 91 -5.37 -4.58 6.37
CA ASP A 91 -4.90 -4.01 7.62
C ASP A 91 -4.38 -2.57 7.39
N PRO A 92 -5.13 -1.54 7.81
CA PRO A 92 -4.75 -0.14 7.62
C PRO A 92 -3.61 0.31 8.54
N THR A 93 -3.17 -0.51 9.50
CA THR A 93 -1.98 -0.27 10.32
C THR A 93 -0.70 -0.68 9.61
N LEU A 94 -0.80 -1.54 8.59
CA LEU A 94 0.31 -2.17 7.88
C LEU A 94 1.20 -3.06 8.76
N ALA A 95 0.67 -3.54 9.91
CA ALA A 95 1.35 -4.56 10.70
C ALA A 95 1.31 -5.93 9.98
N SER A 96 0.26 -6.15 9.20
CA SER A 96 0.07 -7.35 8.39
C SER A 96 -0.40 -7.01 6.97
N TYR A 97 -0.19 -7.93 6.05
CA TYR A 97 -0.52 -7.80 4.62
C TYR A 97 -1.30 -9.02 4.16
N ARG A 98 -2.34 -8.80 3.37
CA ARG A 98 -3.06 -9.87 2.69
C ARG A 98 -2.32 -10.23 1.40
N VAL A 99 -1.83 -11.46 1.34
CA VAL A 99 -1.03 -11.95 0.22
C VAL A 99 -1.66 -13.18 -0.39
N VAL A 100 -1.35 -13.45 -1.65
CA VAL A 100 -1.72 -14.70 -2.32
C VAL A 100 -0.99 -15.88 -1.65
N LYS A 101 -1.74 -16.92 -1.30
CA LYS A 101 -1.18 -18.18 -0.79
C LYS A 101 -0.37 -18.85 -1.88
N SER A 102 0.78 -19.39 -1.49
CA SER A 102 1.66 -20.17 -2.34
C SER A 102 1.27 -21.64 -2.35
#